data_AF-A0A5F8MQ75-F1
#
_entry.id   AF-A0A5F8MQ75-F1
#
_cell.length_a   1.000
_cell.length_b   1.000
_cell.length_c   1.000
_cell.angle_alpha   90.00
_cell.angle_beta   90.00
_cell.angle_gamma   90.00
#
_symmetry.space_group_name_H-M   'P 1'
#
loop_
_entity.id
_entity.type
_entity.pdbx_description
1 polymer ?
#
loop_
_entity_poly.entity_id
_entity_poly.type
_entity_poly.pdbx_seq_one_letter_code
_entity_poly.pdbx_strand_id
1 'polypeptide(L)'
;NAVELAKKSLIEDEEMPVKVEAALALQSLISNQAQAKEHMKPYVRFIMQELLHIVRETENDDVTNVIQKLICEYSQDVASIAVDTTQHLAEIFGKVLQSDEYEEIEDKTVMAMGILHTIDTILTVVEDHPEIIQQLENICLRIIDLVLQKHVIEFYEEILSLAYNLTCHTISPQMWQLLGILYEVFQQDCFEYFTDMMPLLHNYVTVDTNALLSNPKHLEVLFTMCRKVLCGEAGEDAECYAAKLLEVIILQCKGRGIDQCIPLFIQLVLERLTRGVKTSELRTMCLQVAIAALYYSPELLFHTLEQVQLPHNPGPVTSQFINQWMNDTDYFLGHHDRKMCIIGLSVLLELQNRPPAVDAVAAQILPSILFLFLGLKQVCATRQTVNRENHSKAEKVDIEENEEISSEEEEETSVSAQAMQSQIGRSEEEDDDDWDEEVLEETALEGFSTPLDLDNSVDEYQFFTQALLTVQNRDAAWYQLLVAPLSEDQKRKLQEVYTLAEHRRTLAGQFHI
;
A
#
# COMPACT_ATOMS: atom_id res chain seq x y z
N ASN A 1 42.88 -13.27 12.04
CA ASN A 1 42.16 -12.87 10.83
C ASN A 1 40.86 -13.67 10.79
N ALA A 2 39.86 -13.23 11.58
CA ALA A 2 38.66 -14.03 11.86
C ALA A 2 37.79 -14.26 10.62
N VAL A 3 37.64 -13.23 9.78
CA VAL A 3 36.92 -13.29 8.49
C VAL A 3 37.48 -14.36 7.56
N GLU A 4 38.81 -14.43 7.42
CA GLU A 4 39.46 -15.46 6.60
C GLU A 4 39.26 -16.87 7.16
N LEU A 5 39.26 -17.03 8.48
CA LEU A 5 39.01 -18.32 9.12
C LEU A 5 37.55 -18.77 8.91
N ALA A 6 36.59 -17.87 9.12
CA ALA A 6 35.17 -18.13 8.88
C ALA A 6 34.91 -18.51 7.41
N LYS A 7 35.43 -17.72 6.45
CA LYS A 7 35.35 -18.04 5.03
C LYS A 7 35.96 -19.41 4.72
N LYS A 8 37.15 -19.71 5.27
CA LYS A 8 37.82 -20.99 5.04
C LYS A 8 37.01 -22.16 5.59
N SER A 9 36.50 -22.05 6.82
CA SER A 9 35.64 -23.05 7.43
C SER A 9 34.34 -23.27 6.65
N LEU A 10 33.75 -22.20 6.11
CA LEU A 10 32.56 -22.32 5.28
C LEU A 10 32.84 -23.10 3.98
N ILE A 11 33.93 -22.78 3.27
CA ILE A 11 34.21 -23.30 1.93
C ILE A 11 34.93 -24.66 1.94
N GLU A 12 35.88 -24.87 2.85
CA GLU A 12 36.81 -26.00 2.79
C GLU A 12 36.51 -27.14 3.78
N ASP A 13 35.68 -26.90 4.81
CA ASP A 13 35.41 -27.93 5.82
C ASP A 13 34.53 -29.06 5.24
N GLU A 14 34.55 -30.23 5.87
CA GLU A 14 33.73 -31.39 5.47
C GLU A 14 32.49 -31.53 6.37
N GLU A 15 32.52 -31.00 7.60
CA GLU A 15 31.45 -31.14 8.58
C GLU A 15 30.39 -30.04 8.41
N MET A 16 29.16 -30.46 8.10
CA MET A 16 28.04 -29.56 7.87
C MET A 16 27.74 -28.61 9.05
N PRO A 17 27.76 -29.07 10.33
CA PRO A 17 27.57 -28.17 11.47
C PRO A 17 28.62 -27.05 11.55
N VAL A 18 29.87 -27.34 11.17
CA VAL A 18 30.95 -26.34 11.15
C VAL A 18 30.69 -25.30 10.06
N LYS A 19 30.20 -25.72 8.90
CA LYS A 19 29.83 -24.82 7.81
C LYS A 19 28.68 -23.89 8.18
N VAL A 20 27.64 -24.41 8.83
CA VAL A 20 26.49 -23.61 9.30
C VAL A 20 26.96 -22.55 10.29
N GLU A 21 27.73 -22.92 11.31
CA GLU A 21 28.25 -21.96 12.29
C GLU A 21 29.18 -20.93 11.65
N ALA A 22 30.01 -21.36 10.68
CA ALA A 22 30.87 -20.46 9.92
C ALA A 22 30.06 -19.47 9.07
N ALA A 23 28.93 -19.87 8.50
CA ALA A 23 28.02 -19.00 7.77
C ALA A 23 27.43 -17.90 8.67
N LEU A 24 26.92 -18.29 9.86
CA LEU A 24 26.36 -17.36 10.84
C LEU A 24 27.41 -16.38 11.36
N ALA A 25 28.61 -16.86 11.66
CA ALA A 25 29.73 -16.03 12.05
C ALA A 25 30.14 -15.06 10.93
N LEU A 26 30.20 -15.53 9.68
CA LEU A 26 30.56 -14.71 8.52
C LEU A 26 29.53 -13.60 8.27
N GLN A 27 28.24 -13.92 8.38
CA GLN A 27 27.15 -12.94 8.31
C GLN A 27 27.36 -11.82 9.34
N SER A 28 27.55 -12.17 10.61
CA SER A 28 27.75 -11.19 11.69
C SER A 28 28.99 -10.33 11.46
N LEU A 29 30.09 -10.92 10.98
CA LEU A 29 31.31 -10.17 10.67
C LEU A 29 31.12 -9.21 9.49
N ILE A 30 30.41 -9.60 8.44
CA ILE A 30 30.17 -8.75 7.26
C ILE A 30 29.25 -7.58 7.61
N SER A 31 28.15 -7.83 8.32
CA SER A 31 27.19 -6.78 8.71
C SER A 31 27.80 -5.74 9.64
N ASN A 32 28.69 -6.14 10.55
CA ASN A 32 29.25 -5.24 11.56
C ASN A 32 30.60 -4.61 11.18
N GLN A 33 31.24 -5.02 10.08
CA GLN A 33 32.59 -4.56 9.74
C GLN A 33 32.75 -4.24 8.25
N ALA A 34 32.86 -2.95 7.92
CA ALA A 34 33.08 -2.47 6.54
C ALA A 34 34.35 -3.08 5.88
N GLN A 35 35.42 -3.30 6.65
CA GLN A 35 36.63 -3.95 6.14
C GLN A 35 36.41 -5.42 5.79
N ALA A 36 35.56 -6.13 6.54
CA ALA A 36 35.20 -7.51 6.22
C ALA A 36 34.40 -7.56 4.92
N LYS A 37 33.46 -6.62 4.74
CA LYS A 37 32.66 -6.49 3.52
C LYS A 37 33.52 -6.32 2.26
N GLU A 38 34.42 -5.35 2.26
CA GLU A 38 35.36 -5.13 1.15
C GLU A 38 36.24 -6.35 0.88
N HIS A 39 36.74 -6.99 1.94
CA HIS A 39 37.63 -8.14 1.84
C HIS A 39 36.93 -9.40 1.30
N MET A 40 35.62 -9.56 1.57
CA MET A 40 34.82 -10.71 1.13
C MET A 40 34.24 -10.56 -0.28
N LYS A 41 34.15 -9.34 -0.83
CA LYS A 41 33.60 -9.06 -2.16
C LYS A 41 34.05 -10.01 -3.27
N PRO A 42 35.35 -10.35 -3.43
CA PRO A 42 35.80 -11.26 -4.50
C PRO A 42 35.30 -12.70 -4.38
N TYR A 43 34.82 -13.10 -3.19
CA TYR A 43 34.42 -14.45 -2.85
C TYR A 43 32.92 -14.63 -2.74
N VAL A 44 32.12 -13.55 -2.86
CA VAL A 44 30.66 -13.56 -2.68
C VAL A 44 29.99 -14.67 -3.49
N ARG A 45 30.36 -14.83 -4.77
CA ARG A 45 29.80 -15.89 -5.62
C ARG A 45 30.05 -17.30 -5.06
N PHE A 46 31.26 -17.57 -4.57
CA PHE A 46 31.61 -18.87 -4.01
C PHE A 46 30.92 -19.12 -2.67
N ILE A 47 30.85 -18.08 -1.82
CA ILE A 47 30.13 -18.13 -0.54
C ILE A 47 28.65 -18.44 -0.80
N MET A 48 28.00 -17.72 -1.71
CA MET A 48 26.59 -17.94 -2.06
C MET A 48 26.34 -19.37 -2.58
N GLN A 49 27.21 -19.89 -3.44
CA GLN A 49 27.10 -21.26 -3.94
C GLN A 49 27.19 -22.30 -2.80
N GLU A 50 28.10 -22.10 -1.86
CA GLU A 50 28.25 -23.00 -0.72
C GLU A 50 27.07 -22.90 0.24
N LEU A 51 26.55 -21.69 0.50
CA LEU A 51 25.35 -21.50 1.34
C LEU A 51 24.13 -22.18 0.73
N LEU A 52 23.91 -22.07 -0.58
CA LEU A 52 22.84 -22.78 -1.28
C LEU A 52 23.01 -24.30 -1.19
N HIS A 53 24.25 -24.80 -1.23
CA HIS A 53 24.53 -26.22 -1.02
C HIS A 53 24.16 -26.66 0.39
N ILE A 54 24.51 -25.86 1.40
CA ILE A 54 24.16 -26.14 2.81
C ILE A 54 22.64 -26.18 2.97
N VAL A 55 21.90 -25.15 2.54
CA VAL A 55 20.42 -25.11 2.63
C VAL A 55 19.79 -26.36 2.03
N ARG A 56 20.32 -26.81 0.88
CA ARG A 56 19.81 -28.00 0.19
C ARG A 56 20.04 -29.30 0.96
N GLU A 57 21.13 -29.42 1.71
CA GLU A 57 21.49 -30.66 2.41
C GLU A 57 21.01 -30.68 3.86
N THR A 58 20.86 -29.51 4.50
CA THR A 58 20.50 -29.40 5.92
C THR A 58 19.06 -29.00 6.16
N GLU A 59 18.38 -28.39 5.18
CA GLU A 59 17.03 -27.83 5.37
C GLU A 59 16.98 -26.78 6.51
N ASN A 60 18.10 -26.10 6.78
CA ASN A 60 18.23 -25.15 7.90
C ASN A 60 17.85 -23.71 7.48
N ASP A 61 16.89 -23.11 8.20
CA ASP A 61 16.38 -21.76 7.94
C ASP A 61 17.35 -20.62 8.35
N ASP A 62 18.21 -20.84 9.35
CA ASP A 62 19.19 -19.82 9.73
C ASP A 62 20.13 -19.48 8.56
N VAL A 63 20.43 -20.47 7.71
CA VAL A 63 21.26 -20.28 6.51
C VAL A 63 20.52 -19.51 5.41
N THR A 64 19.21 -19.66 5.26
CA THR A 64 18.42 -18.80 4.33
C THR A 64 18.47 -17.34 4.78
N ASN A 65 18.41 -17.07 6.08
CA ASN A 65 18.59 -15.73 6.65
C ASN A 65 20.00 -15.16 6.39
N VAL A 66 21.05 -15.98 6.44
CA VAL A 66 22.42 -15.58 6.04
C VAL A 66 22.46 -15.16 4.58
N ILE A 67 21.84 -15.93 3.69
CA ILE A 67 21.80 -15.64 2.26
C ILE A 67 21.12 -14.29 2.00
N GLN A 68 19.98 -14.02 2.63
CA GLN A 68 19.26 -12.75 2.51
C GLN A 68 20.12 -11.55 2.92
N LYS A 69 20.78 -11.62 4.08
CA LYS A 69 21.65 -10.52 4.52
C LYS A 69 22.81 -10.29 3.56
N LEU A 70 23.41 -11.35 3.03
CA LEU A 70 24.46 -11.20 2.01
C LEU A 70 23.92 -10.58 0.71
N ILE A 71 22.70 -10.91 0.31
CA ILE A 71 22.06 -10.32 -0.87
C ILE A 71 21.95 -8.79 -0.70
N CYS A 72 21.48 -8.33 0.45
CA CYS A 72 21.37 -6.91 0.77
C CYS A 72 22.74 -6.21 0.81
N GLU A 73 23.74 -6.85 1.40
CA GLU A 73 25.09 -6.26 1.51
C GLU A 73 25.82 -6.15 0.17
N TYR A 74 25.60 -7.10 -0.74
CA TYR A 74 26.31 -7.21 -2.02
C TYR A 74 25.40 -7.09 -3.25
N SER A 75 24.40 -6.20 -3.20
CA SER A 75 23.38 -6.03 -4.24
C SER A 75 23.91 -6.04 -5.69
N GLN A 76 24.96 -5.26 -5.96
CA GLN A 76 25.59 -5.17 -7.28
C GLN A 76 26.22 -6.49 -7.74
N ASP A 77 26.89 -7.21 -6.85
CA ASP A 77 27.56 -8.46 -7.17
C ASP A 77 26.53 -9.59 -7.31
N VAL A 78 25.47 -9.55 -6.49
CA VAL A 78 24.36 -10.52 -6.48
C VAL A 78 23.55 -10.46 -7.76
N ALA A 79 23.33 -9.27 -8.33
CA ALA A 79 22.63 -9.13 -9.61
C ALA A 79 23.23 -10.06 -10.70
N SER A 80 24.56 -10.21 -10.73
CA SER A 80 25.24 -11.07 -11.72
C SER A 80 24.98 -12.58 -11.56
N ILE A 81 24.51 -13.01 -10.39
CA ILE A 81 24.24 -14.41 -10.03
C ILE A 81 22.78 -14.64 -9.62
N ALA A 82 21.92 -13.63 -9.75
CA ALA A 82 20.53 -13.67 -9.28
C ALA A 82 19.75 -14.81 -9.93
N VAL A 83 19.84 -14.95 -11.25
CA VAL A 83 19.14 -16.00 -12.01
C VAL A 83 19.56 -17.40 -11.55
N ASP A 84 20.87 -17.65 -11.42
CA ASP A 84 21.40 -18.94 -10.96
C ASP A 84 20.96 -19.24 -9.50
N THR A 85 21.00 -18.23 -8.63
CA THR A 85 20.61 -18.34 -7.22
C THR A 85 19.12 -18.65 -7.09
N THR A 86 18.26 -17.89 -7.76
CA THR A 86 16.80 -18.09 -7.74
C THR A 86 16.41 -19.44 -8.36
N GLN A 87 17.11 -19.90 -9.40
CA GLN A 87 16.89 -21.23 -9.97
C GLN A 87 17.19 -22.35 -8.96
N HIS A 88 18.28 -22.27 -8.20
CA HIS A 88 18.59 -23.24 -7.16
C HIS A 88 17.57 -23.20 -6.02
N LEU A 89 17.18 -22.01 -5.55
CA LEU A 89 16.17 -21.84 -4.51
C LEU A 89 14.82 -22.45 -4.95
N ALA A 90 14.39 -22.21 -6.18
CA ALA A 90 13.18 -22.80 -6.75
C ALA A 90 13.23 -24.33 -6.81
N GLU A 91 14.40 -24.91 -7.09
CA GLU A 91 14.59 -26.37 -7.09
C GLU A 91 14.53 -26.96 -5.68
N ILE A 92 15.07 -26.27 -4.68
CA ILE A 92 14.98 -26.69 -3.27
C ILE A 92 13.52 -26.62 -2.83
N PHE A 93 12.86 -25.48 -3.04
CA PHE A 93 11.43 -25.30 -2.72
C PHE A 93 10.56 -26.39 -3.37
N GLY A 94 10.77 -26.64 -4.67
CA GLY A 94 10.04 -27.67 -5.40
C GLY A 94 10.22 -29.08 -4.82
N LYS A 95 11.40 -29.41 -4.29
CA LYS A 95 11.64 -30.71 -3.62
C LYS A 95 10.93 -30.80 -2.28
N VAL A 96 11.01 -29.74 -1.47
CA VAL A 96 10.32 -29.68 -0.17
C VAL A 96 8.83 -29.93 -0.39
N LEU A 97 8.24 -29.21 -1.35
CA LEU A 97 6.81 -29.30 -1.64
C LEU A 97 6.40 -30.60 -2.35
N GLN A 98 7.30 -31.27 -3.08
CA GLN A 98 7.03 -32.53 -3.78
C GLN A 98 7.27 -33.78 -2.93
N SER A 99 7.89 -33.66 -1.76
CA SER A 99 8.08 -34.80 -0.87
C SER A 99 6.71 -35.36 -0.44
N ASP A 100 6.50 -36.67 -0.58
CA ASP A 100 5.26 -37.36 -0.14
C ASP A 100 5.03 -37.24 1.39
N GLU A 101 6.03 -36.74 2.11
CA GLU A 101 6.04 -36.42 3.54
C GLU A 101 5.81 -34.93 3.83
N TYR A 102 5.26 -34.14 2.89
CA TYR A 102 4.66 -32.85 3.22
C TYR A 102 3.33 -33.10 3.96
N GLU A 103 3.43 -33.72 5.14
CA GLU A 103 2.39 -33.78 6.16
C GLU A 103 2.70 -32.67 7.17
N GLU A 104 2.41 -31.41 6.84
CA GLU A 104 2.47 -30.24 7.75
C GLU A 104 3.60 -30.31 8.81
N ILE A 105 4.82 -30.65 8.40
CA ILE A 105 5.96 -30.64 9.31
C ILE A 105 6.36 -29.18 9.41
N GLU A 106 6.04 -28.55 10.54
CA GLU A 106 6.26 -27.12 10.84
C GLU A 106 7.64 -26.63 10.35
N ASP A 107 8.70 -27.41 10.62
CA ASP A 107 10.08 -27.10 10.19
C ASP A 107 10.24 -26.95 8.67
N LYS A 108 9.55 -27.76 7.86
CA LYS A 108 9.60 -27.69 6.39
C LYS A 108 8.84 -26.48 5.86
N THR A 109 7.75 -26.09 6.51
CA THR A 109 6.97 -24.90 6.14
C THR A 109 7.78 -23.63 6.39
N VAL A 110 8.42 -23.52 7.57
CA VAL A 110 9.29 -22.38 7.91
C VAL A 110 10.43 -22.23 6.91
N MET A 111 11.13 -23.33 6.61
CA MET A 111 12.20 -23.33 5.60
C MET A 111 11.68 -22.91 4.22
N ALA A 112 10.51 -23.41 3.80
CA ALA A 112 9.92 -23.08 2.50
C ALA A 112 9.55 -21.58 2.41
N MET A 113 9.00 -21.00 3.48
CA MET A 113 8.76 -19.56 3.60
C MET A 113 10.09 -18.78 3.53
N GLY A 114 11.12 -19.20 4.25
CA GLY A 114 12.46 -18.61 4.21
C GLY A 114 13.06 -18.61 2.79
N ILE A 115 12.83 -19.67 2.00
CA ILE A 115 13.23 -19.72 0.59
C ILE A 115 12.45 -18.69 -0.25
N LEU A 116 11.13 -18.62 -0.12
CA LEU A 116 10.31 -17.66 -0.87
C LEU A 116 10.70 -16.22 -0.53
N HIS A 117 10.90 -15.91 0.76
CA HIS A 117 11.37 -14.60 1.22
C HIS A 117 12.76 -14.26 0.68
N THR A 118 13.64 -15.25 0.56
CA THR A 118 14.95 -15.06 -0.08
C THR A 118 14.80 -14.71 -1.56
N ILE A 119 13.89 -15.36 -2.28
CA ILE A 119 13.61 -15.05 -3.69
C ILE A 119 13.01 -13.64 -3.81
N ASP A 120 12.12 -13.27 -2.89
CA ASP A 120 11.53 -11.93 -2.81
C ASP A 120 12.60 -10.85 -2.62
N THR A 121 13.55 -11.09 -1.70
CA THR A 121 14.72 -10.21 -1.47
C THR A 121 15.57 -10.05 -2.72
N ILE A 122 15.76 -11.13 -3.51
CA ILE A 122 16.47 -11.05 -4.79
C ILE A 122 15.72 -10.15 -5.77
N LEU A 123 14.39 -10.32 -5.90
CA LEU A 123 13.57 -9.50 -6.80
C LEU A 123 13.69 -8.00 -6.45
N THR A 124 13.60 -7.66 -5.17
CA THR A 124 13.76 -6.29 -4.68
C THR A 124 15.14 -5.73 -4.99
N VAL A 125 16.21 -6.51 -4.76
CA VAL A 125 17.58 -6.06 -5.05
C VAL A 125 17.86 -5.85 -6.55
N VAL A 126 17.16 -6.57 -7.42
CA VAL A 126 17.34 -6.46 -8.88
C VAL A 126 16.24 -5.64 -9.56
N GLU A 127 15.44 -4.86 -8.82
CA GLU A 127 14.32 -4.07 -9.34
C GLU A 127 14.73 -3.13 -10.50
N ASP A 128 15.94 -2.55 -10.41
CA ASP A 128 16.51 -1.66 -11.42
C ASP A 128 17.10 -2.40 -12.64
N HIS A 129 17.02 -3.73 -12.69
CA HIS A 129 17.59 -4.59 -13.74
C HIS A 129 16.49 -5.36 -14.51
N PRO A 130 15.78 -4.71 -15.46
CA PRO A 130 14.62 -5.30 -16.14
C PRO A 130 14.94 -6.58 -16.93
N GLU A 131 16.14 -6.68 -17.50
CA GLU A 131 16.60 -7.89 -18.21
C GLU A 131 16.76 -9.10 -17.28
N ILE A 132 17.07 -8.87 -16.00
CA ILE A 132 17.18 -9.90 -14.97
C ILE A 132 15.78 -10.28 -14.48
N ILE A 133 14.92 -9.29 -14.17
CA ILE A 133 13.53 -9.53 -13.75
C ILE A 133 12.81 -10.41 -14.76
N GLN A 134 12.94 -10.14 -16.06
CA GLN A 134 12.31 -10.94 -17.11
C GLN A 134 12.74 -12.42 -17.09
N GLN A 135 14.00 -12.70 -16.71
CA GLN A 135 14.49 -14.08 -16.56
C GLN A 135 13.95 -14.72 -15.28
N LEU A 136 13.92 -13.97 -14.18
CA LEU A 136 13.39 -14.41 -12.89
C LEU A 136 11.88 -14.67 -12.93
N GLU A 137 11.13 -13.91 -13.73
CA GLU A 137 9.68 -14.05 -13.89
C GLU A 137 9.28 -15.49 -14.22
N ASN A 138 9.97 -16.13 -15.17
CA ASN A 138 9.68 -17.52 -15.55
C ASN A 138 9.96 -18.52 -14.42
N ILE A 139 10.93 -18.23 -13.55
CA ILE A 139 11.26 -19.09 -12.41
C ILE A 139 10.19 -18.93 -11.33
N CYS A 140 9.84 -17.69 -11.01
CA CYS A 140 8.82 -17.36 -10.01
C CYS A 140 7.43 -17.86 -10.44
N LEU A 141 7.04 -17.70 -11.70
CA LEU A 141 5.77 -18.23 -12.22
C LEU A 141 5.65 -19.75 -12.02
N ARG A 142 6.74 -20.50 -12.16
CA ARG A 142 6.73 -21.95 -11.90
C ARG A 142 6.48 -22.27 -10.42
N ILE A 143 7.00 -21.43 -9.51
CA ILE A 143 6.76 -21.56 -8.06
C ILE A 143 5.30 -21.24 -7.75
N ILE A 144 4.81 -20.09 -8.25
CA ILE A 144 3.42 -19.65 -8.09
C ILE A 144 2.47 -20.74 -8.62
N ASP A 145 2.68 -21.23 -9.83
CA ASP A 145 1.88 -22.30 -10.43
C ASP A 145 1.88 -23.57 -9.58
N LEU A 146 3.04 -23.96 -9.02
CA LEU A 146 3.16 -25.15 -8.20
C LEU A 146 2.35 -25.04 -6.90
N VAL A 147 2.43 -23.89 -6.21
CA VAL A 147 1.68 -23.62 -4.98
C VAL A 147 0.18 -23.60 -5.25
N LEU A 148 -0.26 -22.90 -6.31
CA LEU A 148 -1.67 -22.79 -6.67
C LEU A 148 -2.25 -24.14 -7.13
N GLN A 149 -1.50 -24.96 -7.88
CA GLN A 149 -1.96 -26.28 -8.33
C GLN A 149 -2.08 -27.29 -7.18
N LYS A 150 -1.20 -27.19 -6.19
CA LYS A 150 -1.25 -28.06 -5.00
C LYS A 150 -2.22 -27.55 -3.93
N HIS A 151 -2.76 -26.33 -4.09
CA HIS A 151 -3.63 -25.67 -3.12
C HIS A 151 -2.98 -25.57 -1.72
N VAL A 152 -1.68 -25.22 -1.68
CA VAL A 152 -0.94 -25.06 -0.41
C VAL A 152 -1.14 -23.65 0.09
N ILE A 153 -2.17 -23.48 0.91
CA ILE A 153 -2.69 -22.17 1.33
C ILE A 153 -1.67 -21.41 2.18
N GLU A 154 -0.81 -22.11 2.93
CA GLU A 154 0.18 -21.47 3.80
C GLU A 154 1.19 -20.59 3.05
N PHE A 155 1.33 -20.76 1.73
CA PHE A 155 2.28 -19.99 0.92
C PHE A 155 1.63 -18.90 0.05
N TYR A 156 0.33 -18.63 0.24
CA TYR A 156 -0.41 -17.71 -0.63
C TYR A 156 0.09 -16.27 -0.52
N GLU A 157 0.40 -15.80 0.68
CA GLU A 157 0.94 -14.46 0.92
C GLU A 157 2.28 -14.28 0.20
N GLU A 158 3.18 -15.26 0.31
CA GLU A 158 4.51 -15.22 -0.29
C GLU A 158 4.44 -15.24 -1.81
N ILE A 159 3.61 -16.09 -2.42
CA ILE A 159 3.50 -16.11 -3.89
C ILE A 159 2.84 -14.83 -4.43
N LEU A 160 1.97 -14.18 -3.65
CA LEU A 160 1.38 -12.90 -4.00
C LEU A 160 2.42 -11.77 -3.90
N SER A 161 3.31 -11.81 -2.90
CA SER A 161 4.46 -10.90 -2.80
C SER A 161 5.40 -11.04 -4.01
N LEU A 162 5.73 -12.28 -4.40
CA LEU A 162 6.55 -12.52 -5.60
C LEU A 162 5.87 -11.95 -6.86
N ALA A 163 4.58 -12.19 -7.03
CA ALA A 163 3.82 -11.67 -8.16
C ALA A 163 3.72 -10.14 -8.14
N TYR A 164 3.57 -9.53 -6.96
CA TYR A 164 3.60 -8.08 -6.77
C TYR A 164 4.93 -7.50 -7.27
N ASN A 165 6.06 -8.02 -6.79
CA ASN A 165 7.40 -7.55 -7.18
C ASN A 165 7.65 -7.65 -8.70
N LEU A 166 7.13 -8.71 -9.34
CA LEU A 166 7.22 -8.89 -10.79
C LEU A 166 6.35 -7.91 -11.61
N THR A 167 5.39 -7.23 -10.98
CA THR A 167 4.46 -6.32 -11.66
C THR A 167 4.71 -4.84 -11.38
N CYS A 168 5.69 -4.47 -10.55
CA CYS A 168 5.94 -3.09 -10.12
C CYS A 168 6.30 -2.12 -11.27
N HIS A 169 6.96 -2.59 -12.34
CA HIS A 169 7.42 -1.73 -13.43
C HIS A 169 6.71 -1.97 -14.77
N THR A 170 6.51 -3.23 -15.13
CA THR A 170 5.87 -3.64 -16.39
C THR A 170 5.13 -4.94 -16.16
N ILE A 171 3.99 -5.13 -16.85
CA ILE A 171 3.20 -6.35 -16.72
C ILE A 171 3.30 -7.17 -18.02
N SER A 172 3.90 -8.35 -17.92
CA SER A 172 4.05 -9.26 -19.05
C SER A 172 2.71 -9.92 -19.43
N PRO A 173 2.58 -10.49 -20.64
CA PRO A 173 1.42 -11.30 -21.01
C PRO A 173 1.20 -12.51 -20.09
N GLN A 174 2.26 -13.07 -19.50
CA GLN A 174 2.18 -14.21 -18.58
C GLN A 174 1.61 -13.75 -17.22
N MET A 175 2.04 -12.59 -16.73
CA MET A 175 1.44 -11.98 -15.53
C MET A 175 -0.04 -11.67 -15.75
N TRP A 176 -0.44 -11.16 -16.92
CA TRP A 176 -1.87 -11.00 -17.24
C TRP A 176 -2.66 -12.32 -17.25
N GLN A 177 -2.03 -13.45 -17.58
CA GLN A 177 -2.66 -14.77 -17.45
C GLN A 177 -2.81 -15.18 -15.98
N LEU A 178 -1.83 -14.84 -15.14
CA LEU A 178 -1.87 -15.08 -13.70
C LEU A 178 -3.10 -14.42 -13.05
N LEU A 179 -3.49 -13.21 -13.46
CA LEU A 179 -4.74 -12.58 -12.98
C LEU A 179 -5.97 -13.50 -13.19
N GLY A 180 -6.03 -14.21 -14.31
CA GLY A 180 -7.11 -15.16 -14.59
C GLY A 180 -7.07 -16.40 -13.68
N ILE A 181 -5.87 -16.91 -13.40
CA ILE A 181 -5.67 -18.05 -12.49
C ILE A 181 -6.03 -17.66 -11.05
N LEU A 182 -5.54 -16.51 -10.58
CA LEU A 182 -5.85 -15.98 -9.26
C LEU A 182 -7.35 -15.76 -9.08
N TYR A 183 -8.04 -15.28 -10.13
CA TYR A 183 -9.49 -15.17 -10.11
C TYR A 183 -10.18 -16.52 -9.91
N GLU A 184 -9.74 -17.58 -10.61
CA GLU A 184 -10.31 -18.92 -10.47
C GLU A 184 -10.10 -19.48 -9.05
N VAL A 185 -8.91 -19.27 -8.47
CA VAL A 185 -8.60 -19.66 -7.09
C VAL A 185 -9.46 -18.86 -6.10
N PHE A 186 -9.59 -17.55 -6.30
CA PHE A 186 -10.42 -16.67 -5.49
C PHE A 186 -11.92 -17.06 -5.49
N GLN A 187 -12.41 -17.67 -6.59
CA GLN A 187 -13.78 -18.19 -6.63
C GLN A 187 -13.98 -19.39 -5.70
N GLN A 188 -12.94 -20.16 -5.37
CA GLN A 188 -12.99 -21.35 -4.51
C GLN A 188 -12.81 -21.03 -3.01
N ASP A 189 -13.48 -19.96 -2.55
CA ASP A 189 -13.50 -19.49 -1.15
C ASP A 189 -12.18 -18.91 -0.59
N CYS A 190 -11.18 -18.61 -1.43
CA CYS A 190 -9.98 -17.86 -1.03
C CYS A 190 -10.20 -16.33 -0.95
N PHE A 191 -11.41 -15.86 -0.63
CA PHE A 191 -11.68 -14.41 -0.59
C PHE A 191 -11.16 -13.72 0.68
N GLU A 192 -10.79 -14.50 1.69
CA GLU A 192 -10.14 -14.02 2.92
C GLU A 192 -8.76 -13.39 2.63
N TYR A 193 -8.07 -13.87 1.58
CA TYR A 193 -6.79 -13.34 1.11
C TYR A 193 -6.91 -12.10 0.22
N PHE A 194 -8.08 -11.46 0.17
CA PHE A 194 -8.25 -10.28 -0.69
C PHE A 194 -7.30 -9.14 -0.29
N THR A 195 -7.06 -8.97 1.02
CA THR A 195 -6.13 -7.98 1.55
C THR A 195 -4.71 -8.23 1.03
N ASP A 196 -4.24 -9.48 1.05
CA ASP A 196 -2.92 -9.86 0.54
C ASP A 196 -2.81 -9.78 -1.00
N MET A 197 -3.94 -9.98 -1.71
CA MET A 197 -4.01 -9.79 -3.15
C MET A 197 -3.96 -8.32 -3.56
N MET A 198 -4.38 -7.40 -2.69
CA MET A 198 -4.58 -6.00 -3.06
C MET A 198 -3.35 -5.33 -3.71
N PRO A 199 -2.11 -5.47 -3.20
CA PRO A 199 -0.93 -4.86 -3.83
C PRO A 199 -0.76 -5.28 -5.30
N LEU A 200 -0.95 -6.56 -5.58
CA LEU A 200 -0.88 -7.09 -6.95
C LEU A 200 -2.05 -6.59 -7.81
N LEU A 201 -3.27 -6.57 -7.27
CA LEU A 201 -4.45 -6.05 -7.98
C LEU A 201 -4.31 -4.56 -8.30
N HIS A 202 -3.70 -3.79 -7.41
CA HIS A 202 -3.37 -2.39 -7.62
C HIS A 202 -2.39 -2.22 -8.78
N ASN A 203 -1.31 -3.00 -8.83
CA ASN A 203 -0.35 -2.96 -9.94
C ASN A 203 -1.02 -3.23 -11.30
N TYR A 204 -1.92 -4.22 -11.40
CA TYR A 204 -2.69 -4.45 -12.64
C TYR A 204 -3.47 -3.23 -13.11
N VAL A 205 -3.91 -2.36 -12.20
CA VAL A 205 -4.65 -1.14 -12.54
C VAL A 205 -3.70 0.00 -12.90
N THR A 206 -2.65 0.21 -12.10
CA THR A 206 -1.82 1.43 -12.14
C THR A 206 -0.63 1.35 -13.09
N VAL A 207 -0.02 0.17 -13.27
CA VAL A 207 1.21 -0.01 -14.05
C VAL A 207 0.93 -0.12 -15.55
N ASP A 208 -0.04 -0.96 -15.95
CA ASP A 208 -0.43 -1.13 -17.36
C ASP A 208 -1.95 -0.96 -17.59
N THR A 209 -2.43 0.26 -17.30
CA THR A 209 -3.83 0.65 -17.53
C THR A 209 -4.25 0.47 -19.00
N ASN A 210 -3.32 0.53 -19.96
CA ASN A 210 -3.66 0.34 -21.36
C ASN A 210 -4.03 -1.11 -21.65
N ALA A 211 -3.24 -2.07 -21.17
CA ALA A 211 -3.58 -3.49 -21.30
C ALA A 211 -4.85 -3.84 -20.51
N LEU A 212 -5.03 -3.27 -19.31
CA LEU A 212 -6.27 -3.39 -18.52
C LEU A 212 -7.50 -3.04 -19.35
N LEU A 213 -7.49 -1.89 -20.03
CA LEU A 213 -8.63 -1.39 -20.79
C LEU A 213 -8.78 -2.05 -22.18
N SER A 214 -7.71 -2.63 -22.71
CA SER A 214 -7.74 -3.32 -24.01
C SER A 214 -8.57 -4.60 -24.01
N ASN A 215 -8.70 -5.25 -22.85
CA ASN A 215 -9.46 -6.48 -22.67
C ASN A 215 -10.53 -6.29 -21.58
N PRO A 216 -11.83 -6.23 -21.92
CA PRO A 216 -12.89 -5.97 -20.94
C PRO A 216 -12.94 -7.03 -19.83
N LYS A 217 -12.45 -8.25 -20.08
CA LYS A 217 -12.38 -9.31 -19.08
C LYS A 217 -11.50 -8.93 -17.88
N HIS A 218 -10.46 -8.12 -18.06
CA HIS A 218 -9.58 -7.73 -16.95
C HIS A 218 -10.35 -6.89 -15.91
N LEU A 219 -11.05 -5.84 -16.35
CA LEU A 219 -11.90 -5.04 -15.46
C LEU A 219 -13.06 -5.86 -14.87
N GLU A 220 -13.65 -6.75 -15.67
CA GLU A 220 -14.74 -7.63 -15.19
C GLU A 220 -14.28 -8.54 -14.04
N VAL A 221 -13.07 -9.09 -14.13
CA VAL A 221 -12.44 -9.91 -13.08
C VAL A 221 -12.27 -9.08 -11.80
N LEU A 222 -11.61 -7.92 -11.89
CA LEU A 222 -11.37 -7.05 -10.73
C LEU A 222 -12.69 -6.64 -10.06
N PHE A 223 -13.67 -6.19 -10.85
CA PHE A 223 -14.98 -5.83 -10.33
C PHE A 223 -15.70 -7.01 -9.67
N THR A 224 -15.60 -8.20 -10.26
CA THR A 224 -16.24 -9.40 -9.70
C THR A 224 -15.60 -9.81 -8.37
N MET A 225 -14.29 -9.66 -8.23
CA MET A 225 -13.60 -9.87 -6.95
C MET A 225 -14.09 -8.86 -5.90
N CYS A 226 -14.05 -7.56 -6.19
CA CYS A 226 -14.56 -6.51 -5.30
C CYS A 226 -16.02 -6.78 -4.89
N ARG A 227 -16.88 -7.17 -5.85
CA ARG A 227 -18.27 -7.51 -5.59
C ARG A 227 -18.41 -8.70 -4.65
N LYS A 228 -17.61 -9.77 -4.84
CA LYS A 228 -17.66 -10.94 -3.94
C LYS A 228 -17.29 -10.54 -2.51
N VAL A 229 -16.30 -9.69 -2.32
CA VAL A 229 -15.90 -9.18 -1.00
C VAL A 229 -17.00 -8.31 -0.39
N LEU A 230 -17.46 -7.27 -1.09
CA LEU A 230 -18.46 -6.31 -0.60
C LEU A 230 -19.86 -6.91 -0.40
N CYS A 231 -20.20 -7.97 -1.12
CA CYS A 231 -21.46 -8.70 -0.91
C CYS A 231 -21.32 -9.90 0.04
N GLY A 232 -20.09 -10.34 0.34
CA GLY A 232 -19.81 -11.50 1.16
C GLY A 232 -19.76 -11.20 2.66
N GLU A 233 -19.14 -12.12 3.39
CA GLU A 233 -18.84 -12.04 4.82
C GLU A 233 -17.32 -11.96 5.06
N ALA A 234 -16.59 -11.23 4.20
CA ALA A 234 -15.13 -11.11 4.26
C ALA A 234 -14.61 -10.28 5.45
N GLY A 235 -15.48 -9.56 6.15
CA GLY A 235 -15.10 -8.62 7.20
C GLY A 235 -14.89 -7.20 6.66
N GLU A 236 -15.07 -6.20 7.54
CA GLU A 236 -15.03 -4.79 7.11
C GLU A 236 -13.64 -4.34 6.65
N ASP A 237 -12.58 -4.99 7.12
CA ASP A 237 -11.20 -4.76 6.66
C ASP A 237 -11.06 -5.04 5.15
N ALA A 238 -11.26 -6.29 4.72
CA ALA A 238 -11.21 -6.66 3.30
C ALA A 238 -12.19 -5.83 2.44
N GLU A 239 -13.36 -5.48 2.98
CA GLU A 239 -14.34 -4.61 2.30
C GLU A 239 -13.78 -3.19 2.08
N CYS A 240 -12.98 -2.64 3.00
CA CYS A 240 -12.27 -1.37 2.81
C CYS A 240 -11.30 -1.45 1.63
N TYR A 241 -10.48 -2.52 1.54
CA TYR A 241 -9.58 -2.75 0.41
C TYR A 241 -10.35 -2.88 -0.92
N ALA A 242 -11.47 -3.59 -0.91
CA ALA A 242 -12.30 -3.75 -2.11
C ALA A 242 -12.89 -2.40 -2.59
N ALA A 243 -13.37 -1.57 -1.66
CA ALA A 243 -13.82 -0.22 -1.97
C ALA A 243 -12.65 0.67 -2.47
N LYS A 244 -11.48 0.57 -1.84
CA LYS A 244 -10.27 1.28 -2.28
C LYS A 244 -9.89 0.91 -3.72
N LEU A 245 -9.93 -0.37 -4.09
CA LEU A 245 -9.65 -0.79 -5.47
C LEU A 245 -10.62 -0.19 -6.48
N LEU A 246 -11.92 -0.09 -6.14
CA LEU A 246 -12.90 0.58 -6.99
C LEU A 246 -12.59 2.07 -7.17
N GLU A 247 -12.21 2.77 -6.10
CA GLU A 247 -11.74 4.16 -6.17
C GLU A 247 -10.52 4.29 -7.08
N VAL A 248 -9.50 3.45 -6.89
CA VAL A 248 -8.27 3.43 -7.70
C VAL A 248 -8.62 3.25 -9.18
N ILE A 249 -9.51 2.32 -9.53
CA ILE A 249 -9.95 2.10 -10.91
C ILE A 249 -10.62 3.37 -11.49
N ILE A 250 -11.52 4.01 -10.74
CA ILE A 250 -12.22 5.22 -11.19
C ILE A 250 -11.22 6.35 -11.49
N LEU A 251 -10.28 6.58 -10.58
CA LEU A 251 -9.32 7.68 -10.68
C LEU A 251 -8.27 7.42 -11.76
N GLN A 252 -7.71 6.20 -11.80
CA GLN A 252 -6.72 5.80 -12.80
C GLN A 252 -7.28 5.84 -14.23
N CYS A 253 -8.55 5.43 -14.40
CA CYS A 253 -9.20 5.36 -15.70
C CYS A 253 -10.00 6.62 -16.07
N LYS A 254 -9.85 7.72 -15.31
CA LYS A 254 -10.57 8.97 -15.60
C LYS A 254 -10.33 9.45 -17.03
N GLY A 255 -11.41 9.63 -17.78
CA GLY A 255 -11.36 10.04 -19.19
C GLY A 255 -10.94 8.95 -20.18
N ARG A 256 -10.88 7.67 -19.75
CA ARG A 256 -10.46 6.54 -20.59
C ARG A 256 -11.60 5.59 -20.99
N GLY A 257 -12.87 5.99 -20.81
CA GLY A 257 -14.04 5.27 -21.36
C GLY A 257 -14.55 4.11 -20.50
N ILE A 258 -14.60 4.30 -19.18
CA ILE A 258 -15.18 3.31 -18.24
C ILE A 258 -16.58 3.72 -17.74
N ASP A 259 -17.29 4.57 -18.49
CA ASP A 259 -18.60 5.14 -18.07
C ASP A 259 -19.62 4.06 -17.70
N GLN A 260 -19.62 2.93 -18.40
CA GLN A 260 -20.49 1.77 -18.14
C GLN A 260 -20.22 1.07 -16.80
N CYS A 261 -19.02 1.23 -16.23
CA CYS A 261 -18.63 0.62 -14.97
C CYS A 261 -19.09 1.45 -13.77
N ILE A 262 -19.13 2.79 -13.92
CA ILE A 262 -19.43 3.71 -12.83
C ILE A 262 -20.79 3.38 -12.16
N PRO A 263 -21.91 3.19 -12.89
CA PRO A 263 -23.18 2.85 -12.24
C PRO A 263 -23.12 1.56 -11.41
N LEU A 264 -22.37 0.57 -11.88
CA LEU A 264 -22.21 -0.72 -11.19
C LEU A 264 -21.42 -0.56 -9.89
N PHE A 265 -20.36 0.25 -9.90
CA PHE A 265 -19.53 0.50 -8.72
C PHE A 265 -20.32 1.26 -7.66
N ILE A 266 -21.05 2.30 -8.08
CA ILE A 266 -21.89 3.10 -7.19
C ILE A 266 -23.02 2.29 -6.60
N GLN A 267 -23.73 1.49 -7.40
CA GLN A 267 -24.76 0.61 -6.89
C GLN A 267 -24.20 -0.34 -5.82
N LEU A 268 -23.04 -0.96 -6.08
CA LEU A 268 -22.41 -1.91 -5.17
C LEU A 268 -22.07 -1.30 -3.81
N VAL A 269 -21.39 -0.15 -3.77
CA VAL A 269 -20.98 0.48 -2.49
C VAL A 269 -22.18 1.05 -1.74
N LEU A 270 -23.19 1.58 -2.43
CA LEU A 270 -24.40 2.06 -1.78
C LEU A 270 -25.25 0.92 -1.20
N GLU A 271 -25.34 -0.21 -1.91
CA GLU A 271 -25.96 -1.43 -1.35
C GLU A 271 -25.20 -1.90 -0.11
N ARG A 272 -23.86 -1.89 -0.12
CA ARG A 272 -23.07 -2.25 1.06
C ARG A 272 -23.38 -1.37 2.27
N LEU A 273 -23.55 -0.05 2.08
CA LEU A 273 -23.92 0.87 3.16
C LEU A 273 -25.28 0.55 3.81
N THR A 274 -26.19 -0.15 3.11
CA THR A 274 -27.49 -0.55 3.69
C THR A 274 -27.43 -1.74 4.65
N ARG A 275 -26.35 -2.53 4.61
CA ARG A 275 -26.20 -3.77 5.41
C ARG A 275 -25.78 -3.53 6.87
N GLY A 276 -25.70 -2.27 7.30
CA GLY A 276 -25.09 -1.88 8.57
C GLY A 276 -23.56 -1.88 8.45
N VAL A 277 -22.93 -0.83 8.95
CA VAL A 277 -21.48 -0.65 8.91
C VAL A 277 -21.04 -0.34 10.34
N LYS A 278 -20.02 -1.05 10.84
CA LYS A 278 -19.53 -0.90 12.21
C LYS A 278 -18.43 0.16 12.30
N THR A 279 -17.49 0.16 11.34
CA THR A 279 -16.36 1.11 11.31
C THR A 279 -16.71 2.40 10.57
N SER A 280 -16.13 3.52 11.00
CA SER A 280 -16.16 4.76 10.23
C SER A 280 -15.38 4.61 8.92
N GLU A 281 -14.27 3.88 8.94
CA GLU A 281 -13.39 3.65 7.79
C GLU A 281 -14.09 3.02 6.60
N LEU A 282 -14.85 1.92 6.78
CA LEU A 282 -15.57 1.31 5.67
C LEU A 282 -16.64 2.27 5.11
N ARG A 283 -17.27 3.04 5.99
CA ARG A 283 -18.29 4.01 5.60
C ARG A 283 -17.67 5.13 4.76
N THR A 284 -16.54 5.70 5.20
CA THR A 284 -15.81 6.72 4.44
C THR A 284 -15.28 6.16 3.13
N MET A 285 -14.77 4.93 3.10
CA MET A 285 -14.29 4.33 1.85
C MET A 285 -15.40 4.12 0.83
N CYS A 286 -16.58 3.66 1.25
CA CYS A 286 -17.75 3.57 0.37
C CYS A 286 -18.19 4.94 -0.16
N LEU A 287 -18.13 5.99 0.69
CA LEU A 287 -18.40 7.37 0.26
C LEU A 287 -17.32 7.87 -0.73
N GLN A 288 -16.06 7.55 -0.51
CA GLN A 288 -14.94 7.91 -1.39
C GLN A 288 -15.10 7.36 -2.81
N VAL A 289 -15.61 6.14 -2.98
CA VAL A 289 -15.92 5.60 -4.32
C VAL A 289 -16.94 6.50 -5.04
N ALA A 290 -17.96 6.99 -4.35
CA ALA A 290 -18.94 7.92 -4.91
C ALA A 290 -18.35 9.33 -5.14
N ILE A 291 -17.46 9.80 -4.27
CA ILE A 291 -16.74 11.08 -4.44
C ILE A 291 -15.78 11.00 -5.63
N ALA A 292 -15.09 9.89 -5.83
CA ALA A 292 -14.25 9.64 -7.00
C ALA A 292 -15.09 9.63 -8.28
N ALA A 293 -16.28 9.02 -8.26
CA ALA A 293 -17.21 9.09 -9.39
C ALA A 293 -17.75 10.51 -9.65
N LEU A 294 -17.96 11.32 -8.61
CA LEU A 294 -18.31 12.74 -8.74
C LEU A 294 -17.18 13.48 -9.47
N TYR A 295 -15.94 13.25 -9.05
CA TYR A 295 -14.76 13.83 -9.70
C TYR A 295 -14.56 13.31 -11.13
N TYR A 296 -14.92 12.05 -11.41
CA TYR A 296 -14.88 11.45 -12.74
C TYR A 296 -15.88 12.13 -13.69
N SER A 297 -17.16 12.14 -13.32
CA SER A 297 -18.23 12.79 -14.08
C SER A 297 -19.43 13.09 -13.16
N PRO A 298 -19.69 14.37 -12.83
CA PRO A 298 -20.82 14.73 -11.98
C PRO A 298 -22.17 14.34 -12.57
N GLU A 299 -22.34 14.53 -13.88
CA GLU A 299 -23.59 14.18 -14.58
C GLU A 299 -23.89 12.68 -14.46
N LEU A 300 -22.88 11.84 -14.66
CA LEU A 300 -23.03 10.39 -14.57
C LEU A 300 -23.33 9.95 -13.15
N LEU A 301 -22.66 10.50 -12.14
CA LEU A 301 -22.95 10.17 -10.75
C LEU A 301 -24.40 10.53 -10.38
N PHE A 302 -24.84 11.77 -10.63
CA PHE A 302 -26.19 12.17 -10.23
C PHE A 302 -27.27 11.41 -10.99
N HIS A 303 -27.07 11.15 -12.29
CA HIS A 303 -27.96 10.27 -13.05
C HIS A 303 -28.05 8.87 -12.43
N THR A 304 -26.91 8.33 -12.00
CA THR A 304 -26.85 7.03 -11.31
C THR A 304 -27.62 7.09 -9.99
N LEU A 305 -27.38 8.09 -9.13
CA LEU A 305 -28.03 8.23 -7.82
C LEU A 305 -29.56 8.43 -7.93
N GLU A 306 -30.05 8.96 -9.04
CA GLU A 306 -31.49 9.06 -9.32
C GLU A 306 -32.13 7.72 -9.73
N GLN A 307 -31.34 6.79 -10.28
CA GLN A 307 -31.82 5.51 -10.80
C GLN A 307 -31.60 4.33 -9.85
N VAL A 308 -30.58 4.40 -8.99
CA VAL A 308 -30.25 3.34 -8.03
C VAL A 308 -31.44 3.14 -7.08
N GLN A 309 -31.84 1.87 -6.92
CA GLN A 309 -32.90 1.46 -6.01
C GLN A 309 -32.28 0.64 -4.89
N LEU A 310 -32.23 1.21 -3.69
CA LEU A 310 -31.72 0.50 -2.53
C LEU A 310 -32.83 -0.30 -1.84
N PRO A 311 -32.48 -1.47 -1.25
CA PRO A 311 -33.41 -2.21 -0.41
C PRO A 311 -34.00 -1.31 0.68
N HIS A 312 -35.32 -1.38 0.87
CA HIS A 312 -36.04 -0.64 1.92
C HIS A 312 -36.02 0.90 1.82
N ASN A 313 -35.50 1.49 0.74
CA ASN A 313 -35.58 2.92 0.47
C ASN A 313 -36.19 3.23 -0.91
N PRO A 314 -37.51 3.44 -1.00
CA PRO A 314 -38.15 3.79 -2.26
C PRO A 314 -37.89 5.26 -2.61
N GLY A 315 -36.87 5.52 -3.43
CA GLY A 315 -36.63 6.82 -4.04
C GLY A 315 -35.15 7.09 -4.37
N PRO A 316 -34.85 8.24 -5.00
CA PRO A 316 -33.48 8.68 -5.26
C PRO A 316 -32.65 8.74 -3.98
N VAL A 317 -31.41 8.29 -4.07
CA VAL A 317 -30.49 8.21 -2.92
C VAL A 317 -29.58 9.42 -2.78
N THR A 318 -29.67 10.39 -3.70
CA THR A 318 -28.87 11.62 -3.73
C THR A 318 -28.89 12.35 -2.39
N SER A 319 -30.06 12.57 -1.79
CA SER A 319 -30.16 13.26 -0.50
C SER A 319 -29.53 12.47 0.64
N GLN A 320 -29.63 11.15 0.63
CA GLN A 320 -29.02 10.31 1.67
C GLN A 320 -27.50 10.34 1.57
N PHE A 321 -26.98 10.17 0.35
CA PHE A 321 -25.54 10.25 0.09
C PHE A 321 -24.96 11.60 0.54
N ILE A 322 -25.54 12.72 0.10
CA ILE A 322 -25.03 14.06 0.44
C ILE A 322 -25.09 14.31 1.95
N ASN A 323 -26.19 13.96 2.62
CA ASN A 323 -26.29 14.14 4.07
C ASN A 323 -25.30 13.25 4.83
N GLN A 324 -25.15 11.99 4.43
CA GLN A 324 -24.19 11.07 5.05
C GLN A 324 -22.76 11.59 4.89
N TRP A 325 -22.40 12.05 3.69
CA TRP A 325 -21.09 12.63 3.43
C TRP A 325 -20.81 13.86 4.30
N MET A 326 -21.78 14.78 4.46
CA MET A 326 -21.58 15.94 5.33
C MET A 326 -21.41 15.54 6.79
N ASN A 327 -22.17 14.54 7.25
CA ASN A 327 -22.09 14.06 8.64
C ASN A 327 -20.80 13.31 8.96
N ASP A 328 -20.16 12.69 7.95
CA ASP A 328 -18.95 11.88 8.14
C ASP A 328 -17.66 12.62 7.73
N THR A 329 -17.72 13.93 7.47
CA THR A 329 -16.55 14.68 6.97
C THR A 329 -15.36 14.64 7.96
N ASP A 330 -15.64 14.53 9.25
CA ASP A 330 -14.65 14.41 10.32
C ASP A 330 -13.90 13.07 10.34
N TYR A 331 -14.47 12.01 9.74
CA TYR A 331 -13.85 10.69 9.67
C TYR A 331 -12.92 10.49 8.47
N PHE A 332 -12.71 11.50 7.63
CA PHE A 332 -11.69 11.46 6.57
C PHE A 332 -10.32 11.75 7.18
N LEU A 333 -9.61 10.68 7.59
CA LEU A 333 -8.42 10.78 8.44
C LEU A 333 -7.09 10.73 7.69
N GLY A 334 -7.03 10.23 6.46
CA GLY A 334 -5.80 10.19 5.66
C GLY A 334 -5.50 11.49 4.90
N HIS A 335 -4.26 11.65 4.42
CA HIS A 335 -3.89 12.72 3.49
C HIS A 335 -4.69 12.60 2.18
N HIS A 336 -4.69 11.41 1.58
CA HIS A 336 -5.46 11.11 0.38
C HIS A 336 -6.96 11.35 0.59
N ASP A 337 -7.52 10.82 1.68
CA ASP A 337 -8.96 10.89 1.97
C ASP A 337 -9.44 12.33 2.09
N ARG A 338 -8.69 13.17 2.80
CA ARG A 338 -9.00 14.60 2.92
C ARG A 338 -8.86 15.33 1.59
N LYS A 339 -7.81 15.03 0.82
CA LYS A 339 -7.61 15.59 -0.51
C LYS A 339 -8.79 15.25 -1.43
N MET A 340 -9.19 13.98 -1.47
CA MET A 340 -10.34 13.50 -2.24
C MET A 340 -11.64 14.17 -1.82
N CYS A 341 -11.87 14.30 -0.51
CA CYS A 341 -13.05 14.94 0.03
C CYS A 341 -13.10 16.44 -0.34
N ILE A 342 -11.98 17.16 -0.21
CA ILE A 342 -11.88 18.58 -0.62
C ILE A 342 -12.16 18.76 -2.12
N ILE A 343 -11.55 17.93 -2.98
CA ILE A 343 -11.78 17.97 -4.42
C ILE A 343 -13.26 17.69 -4.73
N GLY A 344 -13.84 16.66 -4.11
CA GLY A 344 -15.24 16.32 -4.25
C GLY A 344 -16.18 17.48 -3.89
N LEU A 345 -16.00 18.07 -2.70
CA LEU A 345 -16.81 19.19 -2.25
C LEU A 345 -16.62 20.40 -3.17
N SER A 346 -15.41 20.63 -3.68
CA SER A 346 -15.13 21.68 -4.67
C SER A 346 -15.90 21.46 -5.98
N VAL A 347 -16.00 20.21 -6.45
CA VAL A 347 -16.83 19.86 -7.61
C VAL A 347 -18.32 20.09 -7.32
N LEU A 348 -18.81 19.72 -6.12
CA LEU A 348 -20.19 20.02 -5.72
C LEU A 348 -20.50 21.54 -5.76
N LEU A 349 -19.56 22.36 -5.30
CA LEU A 349 -19.70 23.82 -5.30
C LEU A 349 -19.87 24.37 -6.72
N GLU A 350 -19.12 23.84 -7.69
CA GLU A 350 -19.11 24.31 -9.08
C GLU A 350 -20.29 23.84 -9.93
N LEU A 351 -21.10 22.89 -9.45
CA LEU A 351 -22.26 22.38 -10.18
C LEU A 351 -23.17 23.50 -10.68
N GLN A 352 -23.52 23.43 -11.97
CA GLN A 352 -24.45 24.40 -12.59
C GLN A 352 -25.91 24.01 -12.30
N ASN A 353 -26.22 22.72 -12.45
CA ASN A 353 -27.54 22.15 -12.14
C ASN A 353 -27.45 21.45 -10.78
N ARG A 354 -27.55 22.21 -9.69
CA ARG A 354 -27.43 21.67 -8.33
C ARG A 354 -28.70 20.89 -7.94
N PRO A 355 -28.58 19.64 -7.44
CA PRO A 355 -29.70 18.94 -6.84
C PRO A 355 -30.17 19.64 -5.55
N PRO A 356 -31.47 19.56 -5.19
CA PRO A 356 -32.00 20.17 -3.96
C PRO A 356 -31.28 19.72 -2.68
N ALA A 357 -30.73 18.50 -2.68
CA ALA A 357 -29.92 17.98 -1.59
C ALA A 357 -28.67 18.82 -1.32
N VAL A 358 -28.04 19.36 -2.36
CA VAL A 358 -26.84 20.21 -2.24
C VAL A 358 -27.21 21.58 -1.69
N ASP A 359 -28.32 22.16 -2.16
CA ASP A 359 -28.81 23.44 -1.61
C ASP A 359 -29.17 23.31 -0.11
N ALA A 360 -29.70 22.15 0.32
CA ALA A 360 -30.06 21.89 1.71
C ALA A 360 -28.85 21.86 2.65
N VAL A 361 -27.66 21.46 2.16
CA VAL A 361 -26.43 21.39 2.96
C VAL A 361 -25.47 22.55 2.71
N ALA A 362 -25.87 23.57 1.94
CA ALA A 362 -25.04 24.71 1.55
C ALA A 362 -24.24 25.31 2.71
N ALA A 363 -24.87 25.45 3.87
CA ALA A 363 -24.26 26.05 5.05
C ALA A 363 -23.14 25.21 5.69
N GLN A 364 -23.05 23.93 5.35
CA GLN A 364 -22.07 22.99 5.90
C GLN A 364 -20.84 22.84 4.98
N ILE A 365 -20.98 23.04 3.67
CA ILE A 365 -19.93 22.72 2.68
C ILE A 365 -18.62 23.46 2.97
N LEU A 366 -18.64 24.80 3.10
CA LEU A 366 -17.41 25.55 3.37
C LEU A 366 -16.80 25.26 4.75
N PRO A 367 -17.57 25.21 5.85
CA PRO A 367 -17.07 24.71 7.14
C PRO A 367 -16.36 23.35 7.04
N SER A 368 -16.95 22.39 6.34
CA SER A 368 -16.39 21.05 6.12
C SER A 368 -15.07 21.09 5.35
N ILE A 369 -14.98 21.85 4.25
CA ILE A 369 -13.73 22.02 3.50
C ILE A 369 -12.63 22.64 4.38
N LEU A 370 -12.95 23.67 5.16
CA LEU A 370 -11.97 24.33 6.04
C LEU A 370 -11.49 23.40 7.16
N PHE A 371 -12.36 22.53 7.67
CA PHE A 371 -11.99 21.49 8.62
C PHE A 371 -10.99 20.50 7.99
N LEU A 372 -11.27 20.03 6.78
CA LEU A 372 -10.38 19.11 6.05
C LEU A 372 -9.01 19.74 5.78
N PHE A 373 -8.95 21.03 5.41
CA PHE A 373 -7.67 21.73 5.25
C PHE A 373 -6.87 21.87 6.56
N LEU A 374 -7.56 22.01 7.70
CA LEU A 374 -6.89 22.00 9.00
C LEU A 374 -6.24 20.64 9.26
N GLY A 375 -6.97 19.55 9.02
CA GLY A 375 -6.45 18.19 9.13
C GLY A 375 -5.27 17.92 8.19
N LEU A 376 -5.34 18.36 6.93
CA LEU A 376 -4.21 18.26 5.98
C LEU A 376 -2.96 19.00 6.48
N LYS A 377 -3.13 20.20 7.04
CA LYS A 377 -2.01 20.97 7.60
C LYS A 377 -1.35 20.22 8.76
N GLN A 378 -2.14 19.56 9.61
CA GLN A 378 -1.64 18.74 10.72
C GLN A 378 -0.87 17.52 10.21
N VAL A 379 -1.45 16.72 9.31
CA VAL A 379 -0.78 15.55 8.73
C VAL A 379 0.53 15.91 8.04
N CYS A 380 0.55 16.99 7.25
CA CYS A 380 1.77 17.48 6.61
C CYS A 380 2.84 17.94 7.62
N ALA A 381 2.44 18.55 8.74
CA ALA A 381 3.36 18.95 9.79
C ALA A 381 3.99 17.72 10.47
N THR A 382 3.17 16.69 10.76
CA THR A 382 3.63 15.41 11.32
C THR A 382 4.58 14.67 10.37
N ARG A 383 4.31 14.63 9.06
CA ARG A 383 5.26 14.07 8.08
C ARG A 383 6.61 14.78 8.11
N GLN A 384 6.62 16.10 8.27
CA GLN A 384 7.86 16.87 8.33
C GLN A 384 8.63 16.64 9.63
N THR A 385 7.96 16.43 10.76
CA THR A 385 8.63 16.10 12.03
C THR A 385 9.17 14.67 12.01
N VAL A 386 8.37 13.69 11.56
CA VAL A 386 8.80 12.29 11.43
C VAL A 386 9.97 12.16 10.45
N ASN A 387 9.92 12.82 9.29
CA ASN A 387 11.05 12.79 8.36
C ASN A 387 12.31 13.44 8.95
N ARG A 388 12.18 14.54 9.71
CA ARG A 388 13.31 15.16 10.41
C ARG A 388 13.87 14.27 11.52
N GLU A 389 13.01 13.60 12.28
CA GLU A 389 13.41 12.68 13.33
C GLU A 389 14.08 11.44 12.76
N ASN A 390 13.56 10.87 11.67
CA ASN A 390 14.17 9.73 10.97
C ASN A 390 15.53 10.12 10.38
N HIS A 391 15.67 11.31 9.78
CA HIS A 391 16.98 11.83 9.37
C HIS A 391 17.93 12.05 10.55
N SER A 392 17.44 12.51 11.70
CA SER A 392 18.27 12.71 12.90
C SER A 392 18.64 11.40 13.62
N LYS A 393 17.79 10.37 13.56
CA LYS A 393 18.06 9.02 14.08
C LYS A 393 19.06 8.31 13.17
N ALA A 394 18.92 8.43 11.84
CA ALA A 394 19.94 7.96 10.90
C ALA A 394 21.31 8.59 11.15
N GLU A 395 21.39 9.87 11.54
CA GLU A 395 22.65 10.54 11.92
C GLU A 395 23.15 10.18 13.34
N LYS A 396 22.28 9.71 14.24
CA LYS A 396 22.66 9.33 15.63
C LYS A 396 23.00 7.84 15.79
N VAL A 397 22.45 6.97 14.96
CA VAL A 397 22.83 5.54 14.91
C VAL A 397 24.32 5.38 14.54
N ASP A 398 24.90 6.33 13.80
CA ASP A 398 26.35 6.36 13.49
C ASP A 398 27.27 6.68 14.69
N ILE A 399 26.73 7.08 15.86
CA ILE A 399 27.55 7.52 17.01
C ILE A 399 27.35 6.67 18.28
N GLU A 400 26.22 5.97 18.45
CA GLU A 400 25.84 5.33 19.74
C GLU A 400 25.68 3.79 19.73
N GLU A 401 26.11 3.04 18.72
CA GLU A 401 26.15 1.56 18.79
C GLU A 401 27.47 0.99 19.36
N ASN A 402 27.96 1.57 20.46
CA ASN A 402 29.23 1.16 21.08
C ASN A 402 29.17 0.98 22.60
N GLU A 403 28.04 0.53 23.15
CA GLU A 403 28.00 0.02 24.52
C GLU A 403 27.34 -1.37 24.60
N GLU A 404 28.21 -2.35 24.89
CA GLU A 404 27.93 -3.72 25.33
C GLU A 404 26.84 -3.81 26.40
N ILE A 405 25.92 -4.79 26.27
CA ILE A 405 25.52 -5.62 27.43
C ILE A 405 25.40 -7.09 27.01
N SER A 406 26.15 -7.93 27.74
CA SER A 406 26.20 -9.39 27.70
C SER A 406 25.06 -10.02 28.52
N SER A 407 24.43 -11.05 27.94
CA SER A 407 23.90 -12.30 28.52
C SER A 407 23.00 -12.28 29.78
N GLU A 408 21.79 -12.86 29.68
CA GLU A 408 21.44 -14.21 30.19
C GLU A 408 19.95 -14.56 29.93
N GLU A 409 19.68 -15.86 29.88
CA GLU A 409 18.51 -16.63 29.41
C GLU A 409 17.19 -16.39 30.19
N GLU A 410 16.03 -16.52 29.53
CA GLU A 410 14.84 -17.27 30.02
C GLU A 410 13.70 -17.35 28.97
N GLU A 411 12.85 -18.35 29.16
CA GLU A 411 12.02 -19.13 28.21
C GLU A 411 10.77 -18.46 27.59
N GLU A 412 10.38 -19.05 26.45
CA GLU A 412 9.11 -19.07 25.70
C GLU A 412 7.88 -18.32 26.27
N THR A 413 7.30 -17.44 25.45
CA THR A 413 5.86 -17.48 25.10
C THR A 413 5.57 -16.65 23.85
N SER A 414 4.90 -17.29 22.91
CA SER A 414 4.44 -16.78 21.62
C SER A 414 3.32 -15.74 21.77
N VAL A 415 3.58 -14.47 21.43
CA VAL A 415 2.55 -13.51 21.02
C VAL A 415 3.15 -12.35 20.21
N SER A 416 2.70 -12.19 18.97
CA SER A 416 2.54 -10.93 18.20
C SER A 416 3.16 -9.67 18.83
N ALA A 417 4.33 -9.24 18.33
CA ALA A 417 4.99 -8.02 18.78
C ALA A 417 4.61 -6.79 17.91
N GLN A 418 3.42 -6.26 18.15
CA GLN A 418 3.16 -4.82 18.12
C GLN A 418 2.63 -4.41 19.50
N ALA A 419 3.15 -3.27 19.99
CA ALA A 419 2.71 -2.45 21.14
C ALA A 419 3.31 -2.70 22.55
N MET A 420 3.78 -1.57 23.11
CA MET A 420 4.18 -1.23 24.50
C MET A 420 5.53 -1.80 25.02
N GLN A 421 6.42 -1.04 25.68
CA GLN A 421 6.15 0.07 26.60
C GLN A 421 7.37 0.96 26.89
N SER A 422 7.05 2.26 26.99
CA SER A 422 7.68 3.41 27.65
C SER A 422 8.56 3.20 28.90
N GLN A 423 9.63 4.00 29.04
CA GLN A 423 9.85 5.05 30.09
C GLN A 423 11.35 5.39 30.22
N ILE A 424 11.73 6.67 30.15
CA ILE A 424 12.74 7.34 31.01
C ILE A 424 12.56 8.88 30.93
N GLY A 425 12.07 9.45 32.04
CA GLY A 425 12.61 10.64 32.74
C GLY A 425 12.82 12.02 32.08
N ARG A 426 11.78 12.87 32.13
CA ARG A 426 11.70 14.32 32.50
C ARG A 426 12.84 15.32 32.14
N SER A 427 12.44 16.40 31.46
CA SER A 427 12.55 17.77 32.01
C SER A 427 11.42 18.67 31.51
N GLU A 428 10.89 19.45 32.44
CA GLU A 428 9.74 20.36 32.34
C GLU A 428 10.14 21.67 31.64
N GLU A 429 9.44 22.09 30.59
CA GLU A 429 9.01 23.48 30.39
C GLU A 429 7.66 23.49 29.63
N GLU A 430 6.73 24.29 30.14
CA GLU A 430 5.30 24.38 29.82
C GLU A 430 5.06 25.03 28.45
N ASP A 431 4.22 24.42 27.61
CA ASP A 431 3.15 25.14 26.91
C ASP A 431 1.97 24.18 26.63
N ASP A 432 0.80 24.65 27.03
CA ASP A 432 -0.46 23.94 27.24
C ASP A 432 -1.27 23.90 25.93
N ASP A 433 -1.31 22.74 25.27
CA ASP A 433 -2.32 22.35 24.28
C ASP A 433 -2.40 20.80 24.27
N ASP A 434 -2.88 20.24 25.39
CA ASP A 434 -3.26 18.82 25.56
C ASP A 434 -4.53 18.53 24.73
N TRP A 435 -4.39 18.54 23.40
CA TRP A 435 -5.35 17.94 22.48
C TRP A 435 -4.86 16.54 22.19
N ASP A 436 -5.60 15.56 22.73
CA ASP A 436 -5.44 14.12 22.54
C ASP A 436 -4.50 13.75 21.38
N GLU A 437 -3.31 13.30 21.76
CA GLU A 437 -2.25 12.73 20.91
C GLU A 437 -2.71 11.36 20.35
N GLU A 438 -3.97 11.22 19.95
CA GLU A 438 -4.35 10.29 18.88
C GLU A 438 -3.75 10.88 17.60
N VAL A 439 -2.47 10.59 17.41
CA VAL A 439 -1.75 10.69 16.15
C VAL A 439 -2.73 10.34 15.04
N LEU A 440 -3.04 11.28 14.15
CA LEU A 440 -3.77 11.02 12.92
C LEU A 440 -2.90 10.07 12.07
N GLU A 441 -2.98 8.78 12.37
CA GLU A 441 -2.27 7.71 11.68
C GLU A 441 -2.70 7.74 10.21
N GLU A 442 -1.71 7.67 9.31
CA GLU A 442 -1.95 7.38 7.91
C GLU A 442 -2.73 6.06 7.84
N THR A 443 -3.84 6.05 7.12
CA THR A 443 -4.63 4.83 6.98
C THR A 443 -3.79 3.79 6.21
N ALA A 444 -3.92 2.50 6.54
CA ALA A 444 -3.19 1.43 5.85
C ALA A 444 -3.42 1.47 4.32
N LEU A 445 -4.56 2.03 3.90
CA LEU A 445 -4.94 2.23 2.51
C LEU A 445 -4.17 3.35 1.77
N GLU A 446 -3.45 4.23 2.47
CA GLU A 446 -2.61 5.26 1.84
C GLU A 446 -1.45 4.67 1.03
N GLY A 447 -1.07 3.41 1.28
CA GLY A 447 -0.11 2.68 0.45
C GLY A 447 -0.58 2.48 -1.00
N PHE A 448 -1.89 2.50 -1.26
CA PHE A 448 -2.46 2.31 -2.60
C PHE A 448 -2.66 3.64 -3.31
N SER A 449 -1.55 4.16 -3.84
CA SER A 449 -1.51 5.46 -4.51
C SER A 449 -2.43 5.57 -5.73
N THR A 450 -2.87 6.78 -6.02
CA THR A 450 -3.69 7.11 -7.19
C THR A 450 -3.03 8.24 -7.99
N PRO A 451 -3.51 8.58 -9.20
CA PRO A 451 -3.03 9.76 -9.93
C PRO A 451 -3.14 11.08 -9.16
N LEU A 452 -3.97 11.14 -8.12
CA LEU A 452 -4.13 12.32 -7.29
C LEU A 452 -3.10 12.43 -6.17
N ASP A 453 -2.27 11.40 -5.96
CA ASP A 453 -1.23 11.38 -4.92
C ASP A 453 0.17 11.70 -5.47
N LEU A 454 0.31 11.67 -6.80
CA LEU A 454 1.57 11.99 -7.48
C LEU A 454 1.96 13.47 -7.30
N ASP A 455 3.26 13.79 -7.30
CA ASP A 455 3.77 15.15 -7.08
C ASP A 455 3.21 16.19 -8.09
N ASN A 456 2.97 15.75 -9.33
CA ASN A 456 2.44 16.60 -10.42
C ASN A 456 0.91 16.57 -10.51
N SER A 457 0.24 16.04 -9.49
CA SER A 457 -1.22 15.91 -9.46
C SER A 457 -1.92 17.24 -9.22
N VAL A 458 -3.25 17.20 -9.20
CA VAL A 458 -4.09 18.34 -8.86
C VAL A 458 -3.81 18.78 -7.41
N ASP A 459 -3.40 20.03 -7.23
CA ASP A 459 -3.26 20.64 -5.90
C ASP A 459 -4.63 21.04 -5.34
N GLU A 460 -4.97 20.52 -4.17
CA GLU A 460 -6.27 20.69 -3.52
C GLU A 460 -6.57 22.13 -3.09
N TYR A 461 -5.56 22.91 -2.70
CA TYR A 461 -5.72 24.32 -2.33
C TYR A 461 -6.05 25.15 -3.57
N GLN A 462 -5.33 24.93 -4.67
CA GLN A 462 -5.55 25.60 -5.94
C GLN A 462 -6.88 25.19 -6.57
N PHE A 463 -7.23 23.90 -6.52
CA PHE A 463 -8.48 23.37 -7.06
C PHE A 463 -9.69 23.99 -6.36
N PHE A 464 -9.72 23.95 -5.01
CA PHE A 464 -10.78 24.57 -4.22
C PHE A 464 -10.86 26.08 -4.43
N THR A 465 -9.71 26.78 -4.39
CA THR A 465 -9.65 28.23 -4.56
C THR A 465 -10.21 28.65 -5.92
N GLN A 466 -9.84 27.93 -6.99
CA GLN A 466 -10.38 28.18 -8.33
C GLN A 466 -11.89 27.93 -8.36
N ALA A 467 -12.35 26.83 -7.77
CA ALA A 467 -13.77 26.50 -7.70
C ALA A 467 -14.61 27.58 -7.02
N LEU A 468 -14.16 28.06 -5.86
CA LEU A 468 -14.88 29.08 -5.10
C LEU A 468 -14.91 30.43 -5.84
N LEU A 469 -13.82 30.81 -6.52
CA LEU A 469 -13.77 32.01 -7.36
C LEU A 469 -14.68 31.90 -8.60
N THR A 470 -14.74 30.74 -9.23
CA THR A 470 -15.69 30.48 -10.34
C THR A 470 -17.12 30.71 -9.86
N VAL A 471 -17.47 30.16 -8.69
CA VAL A 471 -18.80 30.34 -8.07
C VAL A 471 -19.06 31.80 -7.74
N GLN A 472 -18.11 32.51 -7.12
CA GLN A 472 -18.25 33.92 -6.76
C GLN A 472 -18.59 34.80 -7.98
N ASN A 473 -17.94 34.54 -9.12
CA ASN A 473 -18.13 35.31 -10.34
C ASN A 473 -19.43 34.93 -11.09
N ARG A 474 -19.82 33.66 -11.02
CA ARG A 474 -20.94 33.11 -11.80
C ARG A 474 -22.29 33.20 -11.09
N ASP A 475 -22.33 32.93 -9.78
CA ASP A 475 -23.54 32.82 -8.97
C ASP A 475 -23.33 33.48 -7.60
N ALA A 476 -23.50 34.79 -7.56
CA ALA A 476 -23.31 35.59 -6.35
C ALA A 476 -24.29 35.19 -5.23
N ALA A 477 -25.52 34.77 -5.55
CA ALA A 477 -26.50 34.36 -4.56
C ALA A 477 -26.06 33.07 -3.85
N TRP A 478 -25.59 32.09 -4.62
CA TRP A 478 -25.00 30.86 -4.07
C TRP A 478 -23.77 31.13 -3.23
N TYR A 479 -22.85 31.96 -3.73
CA TYR A 479 -21.66 32.34 -2.98
C TYR A 479 -22.00 32.95 -1.61
N GLN A 480 -23.01 33.82 -1.54
CA GLN A 480 -23.44 34.40 -0.26
C GLN A 480 -24.01 33.34 0.70
N LEU A 481 -24.77 32.36 0.19
CA LEU A 481 -25.29 31.27 1.03
C LEU A 481 -24.18 30.40 1.63
N LEU A 482 -23.11 30.16 0.87
CA LEU A 482 -21.95 29.39 1.32
C LEU A 482 -21.14 30.13 2.39
N VAL A 483 -20.95 31.44 2.23
CA VAL A 483 -20.06 32.24 3.07
C VAL A 483 -20.76 32.83 4.30
N ALA A 484 -22.08 33.08 4.24
CA ALA A 484 -22.83 33.67 5.34
C ALA A 484 -22.72 32.92 6.69
N PRO A 485 -22.66 31.58 6.74
CA PRO A 485 -22.55 30.82 7.99
C PRO A 485 -21.15 30.83 8.61
N LEU A 486 -20.12 31.29 7.89
CA LEU A 486 -18.74 31.23 8.36
C LEU A 486 -18.53 32.16 9.57
N SER A 487 -17.92 31.62 10.61
CA SER A 487 -17.42 32.42 11.73
C SER A 487 -16.26 33.33 11.30
N GLU A 488 -15.94 34.36 12.10
CA GLU A 488 -14.77 35.21 11.81
C GLU A 488 -13.46 34.41 11.78
N ASP A 489 -13.36 33.35 12.59
CA ASP A 489 -12.21 32.44 12.55
C ASP A 489 -12.13 31.66 11.23
N GLN A 490 -13.26 31.09 10.79
CA GLN A 490 -13.34 30.38 9.51
C GLN A 490 -13.07 31.30 8.31
N LYS A 491 -13.51 32.57 8.37
CA LYS A 491 -13.18 33.56 7.34
C LYS A 491 -11.68 33.84 7.29
N ARG A 492 -10.98 33.91 8.42
CA ARG A 492 -9.51 34.03 8.46
C ARG A 492 -8.83 32.80 7.86
N LYS A 493 -9.24 31.59 8.27
CA LYS A 493 -8.74 30.32 7.70
C LYS A 493 -8.95 30.24 6.19
N LEU A 494 -10.09 30.71 5.70
CA LEU A 494 -10.36 30.80 4.26
C LEU A 494 -9.36 31.73 3.55
N GLN A 495 -9.02 32.89 4.13
CA GLN A 495 -8.00 33.78 3.59
C GLN A 495 -6.59 33.15 3.61
N GLU A 496 -6.27 32.37 4.63
CA GLU A 496 -5.01 31.60 4.69
C GLU A 496 -4.94 30.56 3.56
N VAL A 497 -6.03 29.83 3.32
CA VAL A 497 -6.15 28.88 2.19
C VAL A 497 -5.92 29.58 0.84
N TYR A 498 -6.53 30.75 0.61
CA TYR A 498 -6.28 31.56 -0.60
C TYR A 498 -4.81 31.95 -0.75
N THR A 499 -4.19 32.43 0.33
CA THR A 499 -2.80 32.88 0.33
C THR A 499 -1.85 31.71 0.02
N LEU A 500 -2.10 30.54 0.63
CA LEU A 500 -1.31 29.35 0.39
C LEU A 500 -1.48 28.82 -1.04
N ALA A 501 -2.71 28.83 -1.57
CA ALA A 501 -2.99 28.45 -2.95
C ALA A 501 -2.23 29.33 -3.95
N GLU A 502 -2.20 30.66 -3.73
CA GLU A 502 -1.45 31.60 -4.56
C GLU A 502 0.06 31.37 -4.45
N HIS A 503 0.57 31.15 -3.24
CA HIS A 503 1.97 30.82 -3.02
C HIS A 503 2.39 29.54 -3.76
N ARG A 504 1.65 28.44 -3.62
CA ARG A 504 1.91 27.17 -4.32
C ARG A 504 1.85 27.33 -5.84
N ARG A 505 0.90 28.12 -6.36
CA ARG A 505 0.80 28.42 -7.79
C ARG A 505 2.05 29.14 -8.32
N THR A 506 2.55 30.13 -7.58
CA THR A 506 3.77 30.87 -7.99
C THR A 506 5.02 29.99 -7.96
N LEU A 507 5.14 29.09 -6.99
CA LEU A 507 6.23 28.11 -6.93
C LEU A 507 6.17 27.13 -8.12
N ALA A 508 5.01 26.54 -8.41
CA ALA A 508 4.84 25.65 -9.56
C ALA A 508 5.17 26.35 -10.90
N GLY A 509 4.84 27.62 -11.03
CA GLY A 509 5.19 28.43 -12.21
C GLY A 509 6.69 28.73 -12.36
N GLN A 510 7.48 28.66 -11.28
CA GLN A 510 8.93 28.87 -11.33
C GLN A 510 9.70 27.62 -11.74
N PHE A 511 9.18 26.41 -11.48
CA PHE A 511 9.78 25.14 -11.92
C PHE A 511 9.47 24.78 -13.39
N HIS A 512 8.63 25.57 -14.07
CA HIS A 512 8.27 25.41 -15.48
C HIS A 512 8.93 26.45 -16.42
N ILE A 513 9.87 27.25 -15.92
CA ILE A 513 10.75 28.16 -16.70
C ILE A 513 12.17 27.59 -16.66
#